data_AF-A0A7Y6F1F0-F1
#
_entry.id   AF-A0A7Y6F1F0-F1
#
_cell.length_a   1.000
_cell.length_b   1.000
_cell.length_c   1.000
_cell.angle_alpha   90.00
_cell.angle_beta   90.00
_cell.angle_gamma   90.00
#
_symmetry.space_group_name_H-M   'P 1'
#
loop_
_entity.id
_entity.type
_entity.pdbx_description
1 polymer ?
#
loop_
_entity_poly.entity_id
_entity_poly.type
_entity_poly.pdbx_seq_one_letter_code
_entity_poly.pdbx_strand_id
1 'polypeptide(L)' 'MWFPRLAGVFAATWAVLLVALLAPSLLPVAWHPVIYSPASVGLWALTALVAPFVVSVVRWEWIRHGRRPR' A
#
# COMPACT_ATOMS: atom_id res chain seq x y z
N MET A 1 5.72 20.66 -7.74
CA MET A 1 4.49 19.99 -8.23
C MET A 1 4.59 18.45 -8.18
N TRP A 2 5.02 17.84 -7.06
CA TRP A 2 5.19 16.37 -6.95
C TRP A 2 4.00 15.64 -6.28
N PHE A 3 3.21 16.35 -5.47
CA PHE A 3 2.00 15.83 -4.82
C PHE A 3 0.95 15.20 -5.74
N PRO A 4 0.58 15.78 -6.91
CA PRO A 4 -0.46 15.18 -7.75
C PRO A 4 -0.01 13.87 -8.41
N ARG A 5 1.29 13.71 -8.69
CA ARG A 5 1.85 12.45 -9.20
C ARG A 5 1.82 11.35 -8.15
N LEU A 6 2.21 11.66 -6.91
CA LEU A 6 2.17 10.68 -5.81
C LEU A 6 0.74 10.28 -5.47
N ALA A 7 -0.20 11.24 -5.46
CA ALA A 7 -1.62 10.96 -5.28
C ALA A 7 -2.18 10.08 -6.41
N GLY A 8 -1.78 10.34 -7.66
CA GLY A 8 -2.16 9.51 -8.81
C GLY A 8 -1.61 8.09 -8.72
N VAL A 9 -0.35 7.91 -8.33
CA VAL A 9 0.25 6.58 -8.13
C VAL A 9 -0.45 5.83 -7.00
N PHE A 10 -0.71 6.51 -5.88
CA PHE A 10 -1.42 5.91 -4.75
C PHE A 10 -2.84 5.48 -5.14
N ALA A 11 -3.60 6.37 -5.78
CA ALA A 11 -4.95 6.05 -6.27
C ALA A 11 -4.95 4.89 -7.28
N ALA A 12 -3.97 4.85 -8.19
CA ALA A 12 -3.82 3.76 -9.16
C ALA A 12 -3.49 2.43 -8.47
N THR A 13 -2.57 2.42 -7.50
CA THR A 13 -2.24 1.21 -6.73
C THR A 13 -3.47 0.68 -5.99
N TRP A 14 -4.24 1.56 -5.33
CA TRP A 14 -5.47 1.16 -4.64
C TRP A 14 -6.55 0.67 -5.61
N ALA A 15 -6.70 1.30 -6.78
CA ALA A 15 -7.66 0.86 -7.79
C ALA A 15 -7.32 -0.53 -8.33
N VAL A 16 -6.03 -0.81 -8.62
CA VAL A 16 -5.59 -2.14 -9.06
C VAL A 16 -5.84 -3.19 -7.98
N LEU A 17 -5.54 -2.88 -6.72
CA LEU A 17 -5.78 -3.77 -5.59
C LEU A 17 -7.28 -4.06 -5.40
N LEU A 18 -8.13 -3.05 -5.50
CA LEU A 18 -9.59 -3.23 -5.43
C LEU A 18 -10.11 -4.10 -6.58
N VAL A 19 -9.63 -3.88 -7.80
CA VAL A 19 -10.01 -4.72 -8.96
C VAL A 19 -9.55 -6.16 -8.76
N ALA A 20 -8.32 -6.38 -8.27
CA ALA A 20 -7.82 -7.72 -7.97
C ALA A 20 -8.63 -8.42 -6.87
N LEU A 21 -9.12 -7.66 -5.88
CA LEU A 21 -9.97 -8.17 -4.80
C LEU A 21 -11.42 -8.42 -5.27
N LEU A 22 -11.95 -7.59 -6.17
CA LEU A 22 -13.29 -7.73 -6.77
C LEU A 22 -13.35 -8.72 -7.93
N ALA A 23 -12.22 -9.29 -8.35
CA ALA A 23 -12.15 -10.42 -9.27
C ALA A 23 -11.88 -11.76 -8.54
N PRO A 24 -12.68 -12.15 -7.52
CA PRO A 24 -12.49 -13.41 -6.79
C PRO A 24 -12.76 -14.62 -7.70
N SER A 25 -13.44 -14.43 -8.83
CA SER A 25 -13.79 -15.50 -9.78
C SER A 25 -12.60 -16.11 -10.53
N LEU A 26 -11.40 -15.51 -10.45
CA LEU A 26 -10.17 -16.06 -11.01
C LEU A 26 -9.31 -16.81 -9.99
N LEU A 27 -9.65 -16.74 -8.70
CA LEU A 27 -8.91 -17.40 -7.64
C LEU A 27 -9.55 -18.77 -7.35
N PRO A 28 -8.76 -19.87 -7.33
CA PRO A 28 -9.29 -21.17 -6.97
C PRO A 28 -9.89 -21.11 -5.55
N VAL A 29 -11.04 -21.73 -5.33
CA VAL A 29 -11.81 -21.71 -4.06
C VAL A 29 -10.94 -22.01 -2.81
N ALA A 30 -9.85 -22.77 -2.96
CA ALA A 30 -8.89 -23.04 -1.90
C ALA A 30 -8.14 -21.81 -1.34
N TRP A 31 -8.07 -20.71 -2.10
CA TRP A 31 -7.33 -19.49 -1.73
C TRP A 31 -8.22 -18.44 -1.04
N HIS A 32 -9.54 -18.54 -1.18
CA HIS A 32 -10.50 -17.68 -0.49
C HIS A 32 -10.25 -17.58 1.03
N PRO A 33 -10.08 -18.68 1.79
CA PRO A 33 -9.83 -18.57 3.23
C PRO A 33 -8.47 -17.94 3.56
N VAL A 34 -7.46 -18.03 2.69
CA VAL A 34 -6.14 -17.41 2.94
C VAL A 34 -6.17 -15.91 2.67
N ILE A 35 -6.94 -15.47 1.67
CA ILE A 35 -7.05 -14.07 1.26
C ILE A 35 -8.08 -13.32 2.11
N TYR A 36 -9.22 -13.95 2.41
CA TYR A 36 -10.32 -13.36 3.18
C TYR A 36 -10.33 -13.75 4.66
N SER A 37 -9.32 -14.50 5.15
CA SER A 37 -9.20 -14.74 6.59
C SER A 37 -9.07 -13.41 7.33
N PRO A 38 -9.77 -13.23 8.48
CA PRO A 38 -9.64 -12.04 9.32
C PRO A 38 -8.18 -11.72 9.69
N ALA A 39 -7.33 -12.74 9.83
CA ALA A 39 -5.92 -12.58 10.12
C ALA A 39 -5.14 -11.98 8.94
N SER A 40 -5.47 -12.36 7.71
CA SER A 40 -4.83 -11.86 6.49
C SER A 40 -5.22 -10.40 6.22
N VAL A 41 -6.51 -10.08 6.37
CA VAL A 41 -7.03 -8.71 6.30
C VAL A 41 -6.41 -7.84 7.40
N GLY A 42 -6.28 -8.37 8.61
CA GLY A 42 -5.62 -7.69 9.73
C GLY A 42 -4.14 -7.40 9.47
N LEU A 43 -3.40 -8.38 8.91
CA LEU A 43 -2.02 -8.19 8.48
C LEU A 43 -1.91 -7.13 7.37
N TRP A 44 -2.82 -7.15 6.40
CA TRP A 44 -2.88 -6.14 5.34
C TRP A 44 -3.11 -4.73 5.90
N ALA A 45 -4.09 -4.58 6.81
CA ALA A 45 -4.38 -3.30 7.46
C ALA A 45 -3.21 -2.81 8.33
N LEU A 46 -2.57 -3.70 9.08
CA LEU A 46 -1.36 -3.39 9.85
C LEU A 46 -0.22 -2.96 8.94
N THR A 47 0.00 -3.66 7.85
CA THR A 47 1.08 -3.33 6.90
C THR A 47 0.82 -1.99 6.23
N ALA A 48 -0.43 -1.70 5.85
CA ALA A 48 -0.84 -0.41 5.28
C ALA A 48 -0.66 0.77 6.26
N LEU A 49 -0.72 0.53 7.57
CA LEU A 49 -0.46 1.53 8.62
C LEU A 49 1.02 1.67 8.97
N VAL A 50 1.73 0.54 9.10
CA VAL A 50 3.13 0.51 9.54
C VAL A 50 4.07 0.94 8.41
N ALA A 51 3.79 0.54 7.16
CA ALA A 51 4.62 0.91 6.01
C ALA A 51 4.84 2.43 5.85
N PRO A 52 3.81 3.30 5.86
CA PRO A 52 4.02 4.74 5.75
C PRO A 52 4.79 5.32 6.94
N PHE A 53 4.60 4.79 8.15
CA PHE A 53 5.37 5.20 9.32
C PHE A 53 6.85 4.83 9.17
N VAL A 54 7.15 3.58 8.83
CA VAL A 54 8.53 3.09 8.60
C VAL A 54 9.20 3.88 7.48
N VAL A 55 8.51 4.11 6.36
CA VAL A 55 9.05 4.91 5.26
C VAL A 55 9.35 6.35 5.71
N SER A 56 8.46 6.95 6.52
CA SER A 56 8.67 8.30 7.06
C SER A 56 9.87 8.35 8.01
N VAL A 57 10.08 7.33 8.83
CA VAL A 57 11.25 7.20 9.72
C VAL A 57 12.54 7.00 8.93
N VAL A 58 12.57 6.07 7.98
CA VAL A 58 13.76 5.78 7.16
C VAL A 58 14.13 6.98 6.29
N ARG A 59 13.14 7.69 5.76
CA ARG A 59 13.34 8.90 4.96
C ARG A 59 13.32 10.18 5.78
N TRP A 60 13.34 10.10 7.12
CA TRP A 60 13.20 11.25 8.01
C TRP A 60 14.23 12.33 7.73
N GLU A 61 15.51 11.96 7.58
CA GLU A 61 16.58 12.89 7.21
C GLU A 61 16.32 13.60 5.87
N TRP A 62 15.79 12.87 4.88
CA TRP A 62 15.44 13.45 3.57
C TRP A 62 14.21 14.38 3.66
N ILE A 63 13.22 14.04 4.48
CA ILE A 63 12.03 14.87 4.73
C ILE A 63 12.42 16.14 5.48
N ARG A 64 13.29 16.03 6.49
CA ARG A 64 13.71 17.13 7.36
C ARG A 64 14.66 18.10 6.67
N HIS A 65 15.57 17.58 5.85
CA HIS A 65 16.59 18.39 5.18
C HIS A 65 16.28 18.70 3.71
N GLY A 66 15.15 18.22 3.19
CA GLY A 66 14.55 18.54 1.89
C GLY A 66 15.56 18.80 0.78
N ARG A 67 15.95 17.75 0.03
CA ARG A 67 16.92 17.80 -1.11
C ARG A 67 17.76 19.09 -1.14
N ARG A 68 18.85 19.16 -0.38
CA ARG A 68 20.01 19.93 -0.84
C ARG A 68 20.76 19.04 -1.84
N PRO A 69 20.61 19.24 -3.16
CA PRO A 69 21.57 18.67 -4.09
C PRO A 69 22.95 19.23 -3.72
N ARG A 70 23.93 18.34 -3.52
CA ARG A 70 25.32 18.67 -3.82
C ARG A 70 25.53 18.49 -5.31
#